data_AF-A0A182V8N8-F1
#
_entry.id   AF-A0A182V8N8-F1
#
_cell.length_a   1.000
_cell.length_b   1.000
_cell.length_c   1.000
_cell.angle_alpha   90.00
_cell.angle_beta   90.00
_cell.angle_gamma   90.00
#
_symmetry.space_group_name_H-M   'P 1'
#
loop_
_entity.id
_entity.type
_entity.pdbx_description
1 polymer ?
#
loop_
_entity_poly.entity_id
_entity_poly.type
_entity_poly.pdbx_seq_one_letter_code
_entity_poly.pdbx_strand_id
1 'polypeptide(L)'
;MHCLLRLQQIYQGLRPGNETFHVETVKRIANVSDAIEFLRTIEELNRWSRKHIVLDCSTELAKDIVVSHVRDITLGKRTYHYLLSGLVMDDRWESEVIEYGAINITGFRIVDTSKKYVKEFLDGWKRIDPTTSQGAGKELISAQAALMYDAVFVLVEPFSKIMRKKPDQFRAYTMRNRGQPFNLPANGTRTLDCNTSKGWVTPWEHGDKISRYLRKVEISGLTGDIRFNEDGKRQNYTLHVVEMTVNSAMVKVAEWSDEGGLAPVVAKYTRLKTDMHYERNKTYIVTTIIEEPYIMLRQPEPGETLETNERFEGYCKDLAELVAKKLGINSKLNVKPQSNLVVKGD
;
A
#
# COMPACT_ATOMS: atom_id res chain seq x y z
N MET A 1 16.42 -6.06 7.88
CA MET A 1 16.83 -5.52 9.19
C MET A 1 15.94 -4.35 9.63
N HIS A 2 15.51 -3.47 8.71
CA HIS A 2 14.71 -2.28 9.05
C HIS A 2 13.33 -2.54 9.73
N CYS A 3 12.56 -3.55 9.34
CA CYS A 3 11.23 -3.79 9.94
C CYS A 3 11.28 -4.21 11.43
N LEU A 4 12.31 -4.95 11.85
CA LEU A 4 12.50 -5.35 13.26
C LEU A 4 12.83 -4.15 14.15
N LEU A 5 13.64 -3.21 13.64
CA LEU A 5 13.93 -1.95 14.32
C LEU A 5 12.70 -1.06 14.45
N ARG A 6 11.85 -1.01 13.41
CA ARG A 6 10.62 -0.22 13.42
C ARG A 6 9.61 -0.77 14.43
N LEU A 7 9.44 -2.09 14.49
CA LEU A 7 8.59 -2.73 15.50
C LEU A 7 9.13 -2.47 16.92
N GLN A 8 10.44 -2.64 17.14
CA GLN A 8 11.06 -2.32 18.42
C GLN A 8 10.86 -0.86 18.82
N GLN A 9 10.97 0.08 17.88
CA GLN A 9 10.70 1.50 18.10
C GLN A 9 9.22 1.76 18.44
N ILE A 10 8.28 1.04 17.81
CA ILE A 10 6.86 1.13 18.14
C ILE A 10 6.64 0.65 19.58
N TYR A 11 7.17 -0.50 19.97
CA TYR A 11 7.05 -0.99 21.36
C TYR A 11 7.71 -0.07 22.39
N GLN A 12 8.86 0.52 22.07
CA GLN A 12 9.57 1.45 22.96
C GLN A 12 8.88 2.82 23.05
N GLY A 13 8.24 3.26 21.95
CA GLY A 13 7.52 4.52 21.87
C GLY A 13 6.10 4.46 22.43
N LEU A 14 5.49 3.27 22.44
CA LEU A 14 4.26 2.98 23.16
C LEU A 14 4.56 3.02 24.66
N ARG A 15 4.40 4.19 25.28
CA ARG A 15 4.13 4.25 26.72
C ARG A 15 2.70 3.75 26.87
N PRO A 16 2.46 2.54 27.42
CA PRO A 16 1.10 2.10 27.64
C PRO A 16 0.45 3.11 28.59
N GLY A 17 -0.54 3.85 28.10
CA GLY A 17 -1.48 4.56 28.95
C GLY A 17 -2.43 3.55 29.63
N ASN A 18 -3.61 4.00 30.02
CA ASN A 18 -4.66 3.09 30.53
C ASN A 18 -5.23 2.13 29.46
N GLU A 19 -4.86 2.26 28.18
CA GLU A 19 -5.26 1.33 27.13
C GLU A 19 -4.14 0.32 26.82
N THR A 20 -4.47 -0.96 26.94
CA THR A 20 -3.56 -2.08 26.72
C THR A 20 -3.50 -2.42 25.23
N PHE A 21 -2.57 -1.81 24.50
CA PHE A 21 -2.19 -2.31 23.18
C PHE A 21 -1.51 -3.68 23.37
N HIS A 22 -2.23 -4.75 23.03
CA HIS A 22 -1.75 -6.12 23.15
C HIS A 22 -1.43 -6.68 21.76
N VAL A 23 -0.19 -7.06 21.55
CA VAL A 23 0.25 -7.75 20.33
C VAL A 23 0.31 -9.24 20.65
N GLU A 24 -0.58 -10.00 20.02
CA GLU A 24 -0.65 -11.44 20.24
C GLU A 24 0.45 -12.19 19.48
N THR A 25 0.67 -11.84 18.20
CA THR A 25 1.61 -12.56 17.33
C THR A 25 2.36 -11.61 16.40
N VAL A 26 3.60 -12.00 16.08
CA VAL A 26 4.47 -11.26 15.16
C VAL A 26 5.20 -12.27 14.27
N LYS A 27 5.14 -12.07 12.94
CA LYS A 27 5.92 -12.86 11.98
C LYS A 27 6.64 -11.94 11.01
N ARG A 28 7.93 -12.21 10.79
CA ARG A 28 8.67 -11.62 9.68
C ARG A 28 8.31 -12.38 8.41
N ILE A 29 7.79 -11.67 7.42
CA ILE A 29 7.43 -12.20 6.10
C ILE A 29 8.53 -11.87 5.08
N ALA A 30 8.83 -12.79 4.16
CA ALA A 30 9.74 -12.53 3.05
C ALA A 30 8.97 -12.35 1.73
N ASN A 31 7.87 -13.06 1.57
CA ASN A 31 7.01 -13.03 0.38
C ASN A 31 5.52 -13.13 0.76
N VAL A 32 4.65 -13.06 -0.25
CA VAL A 32 3.19 -13.13 -0.08
C VAL A 32 2.75 -14.48 0.49
N SER A 33 3.30 -15.59 0.01
CA SER A 33 2.96 -16.94 0.46
C SER A 33 3.20 -17.14 1.95
N ASP A 34 4.34 -16.65 2.47
CA ASP A 34 4.67 -16.72 3.91
C ASP A 34 3.62 -16.02 4.78
N ALA A 35 3.07 -14.92 4.27
CA ALA A 35 2.05 -14.13 4.93
C ALA A 35 0.69 -14.84 4.90
N ILE A 36 0.28 -15.37 3.74
CA ILE A 36 -0.98 -16.11 3.62
C ILE A 36 -0.96 -17.39 4.46
N GLU A 37 0.13 -18.15 4.45
CA GLU A 37 0.28 -19.33 5.30
C GLU A 37 0.14 -18.98 6.78
N PHE A 38 0.74 -17.87 7.22
CA PHE A 38 0.59 -17.41 8.59
C PHE A 38 -0.86 -16.99 8.92
N LEU A 39 -1.53 -16.29 8.01
CA LEU A 39 -2.93 -15.93 8.21
C LEU A 39 -3.82 -17.16 8.30
N ARG A 40 -3.52 -18.23 7.56
CA ARG A 40 -4.22 -19.53 7.66
C ARG A 40 -4.03 -20.15 9.04
N THR A 41 -2.81 -20.14 9.58
CA THR A 41 -2.59 -20.66 10.94
C THR A 41 -3.38 -19.89 12.00
N ILE A 42 -3.55 -18.57 11.84
CA ILE A 42 -4.37 -17.76 12.76
C ILE A 42 -5.87 -18.06 12.56
N GLU A 43 -6.30 -18.30 11.32
CA GLU A 43 -7.68 -18.66 11.01
C GLU A 43 -8.06 -20.03 11.57
N GLU A 44 -7.14 -21.01 11.52
CA GLU A 44 -7.30 -22.35 12.09
C GLU A 44 -7.46 -22.31 13.62
N LEU A 45 -6.72 -21.44 14.30
CA LEU A 45 -6.82 -21.29 15.76
C LEU A 45 -8.17 -20.73 16.21
N ASN A 46 -8.68 -19.70 15.52
CA ASN A 46 -9.98 -19.13 15.84
C ASN A 46 -10.61 -18.39 14.65
N ARG A 47 -11.38 -19.11 13.85
CA ARG A 47 -12.05 -18.60 12.65
C ARG A 47 -12.99 -17.41 12.91
N TRP A 48 -13.71 -17.41 14.02
CA TRP A 48 -14.78 -16.44 14.30
C TRP A 48 -14.29 -15.16 14.99
N SER A 49 -13.10 -15.19 15.56
CA SER A 49 -12.50 -14.02 16.21
C SER A 49 -12.21 -12.88 15.23
N ARG A 50 -12.33 -11.64 15.71
CA ARG A 50 -11.90 -10.45 14.98
C ARG A 50 -10.38 -10.33 15.05
N LYS A 51 -9.75 -10.16 13.90
CA LYS A 51 -8.30 -10.12 13.73
C LYS A 51 -7.90 -8.76 13.18
N HIS A 52 -7.10 -8.03 13.94
CA HIS A 52 -6.56 -6.73 13.54
C HIS A 52 -5.09 -6.93 13.14
N ILE A 53 -4.80 -6.80 11.84
CA ILE A 53 -3.49 -7.12 11.27
C ILE A 53 -2.78 -5.84 10.88
N VAL A 54 -1.59 -5.60 11.41
CA VAL A 54 -0.73 -4.49 11.00
C VAL A 54 0.29 -5.00 9.98
N LEU A 55 0.29 -4.43 8.77
CA LEU A 55 1.26 -4.74 7.72
C LEU A 55 2.33 -3.64 7.64
N ASP A 56 3.56 -4.01 7.98
CA ASP A 56 4.76 -3.16 7.86
C ASP A 56 5.72 -3.70 6.80
N CYS A 57 5.33 -3.55 5.54
CA CYS A 57 6.09 -3.96 4.37
C CYS A 57 6.01 -2.94 3.23
N SER A 58 6.62 -3.23 2.08
CA SER A 58 6.52 -2.36 0.90
C SER A 58 5.07 -2.26 0.42
N THR A 59 4.75 -1.15 -0.26
CA THR A 59 3.42 -0.90 -0.87
C THR A 59 2.97 -2.08 -1.73
N GLU A 60 3.86 -2.60 -2.58
CA GLU A 60 3.59 -3.73 -3.48
C GLU A 60 3.24 -5.00 -2.69
N LEU A 61 4.09 -5.38 -1.73
CA LEU A 61 3.87 -6.58 -0.93
C LEU A 61 2.59 -6.48 -0.09
N ALA A 62 2.29 -5.32 0.48
CA ALA A 62 1.06 -5.10 1.25
C ALA A 62 -0.19 -5.28 0.39
N LYS A 63 -0.18 -4.74 -0.84
CA LYS A 63 -1.29 -4.91 -1.80
C LYS A 63 -1.45 -6.37 -2.19
N ASP A 64 -0.36 -7.03 -2.57
CA ASP A 64 -0.41 -8.44 -3.00
C ASP A 64 -0.91 -9.36 -1.89
N ILE A 65 -0.51 -9.14 -0.62
CA ILE A 65 -1.02 -9.89 0.53
C ILE A 65 -2.52 -9.72 0.69
N VAL A 66 -3.02 -8.49 0.59
CA VAL A 66 -4.45 -8.22 0.70
C VAL A 66 -5.22 -8.89 -0.44
N VAL A 67 -4.73 -8.79 -1.69
CA VAL A 67 -5.35 -9.49 -2.84
C VAL A 67 -5.37 -10.98 -2.61
N SER A 68 -4.21 -11.57 -2.29
CA SER A 68 -4.10 -13.01 -2.08
C SER A 68 -4.97 -13.49 -0.92
N HIS A 69 -5.12 -12.70 0.15
CA HIS A 69 -6.07 -13.01 1.21
C HIS A 69 -7.49 -13.09 0.65
N VAL A 70 -7.95 -12.05 -0.05
CA VAL A 70 -9.34 -12.01 -0.47
C VAL A 70 -9.67 -13.09 -1.52
N ARG A 71 -8.70 -13.47 -2.35
CA ARG A 71 -8.81 -14.61 -3.28
C ARG A 71 -8.84 -15.95 -2.58
N ASP A 72 -8.27 -16.04 -1.39
CA ASP A 72 -8.28 -17.25 -0.60
C ASP A 72 -9.66 -17.49 0.01
N ILE A 73 -10.26 -18.63 -0.32
CA ILE A 73 -11.56 -19.06 0.20
C ILE A 73 -11.49 -19.58 1.65
N THR A 74 -10.29 -19.92 2.13
CA THR A 74 -10.07 -20.45 3.48
C THR A 74 -10.04 -19.35 4.54
N LEU A 75 -9.75 -18.11 4.14
CA LEU A 75 -9.65 -16.97 5.04
C LEU A 75 -10.96 -16.18 5.12
N GLY A 76 -11.38 -15.84 6.34
CA GLY A 76 -12.53 -14.98 6.58
C GLY A 76 -12.29 -13.54 6.12
N LYS A 77 -13.28 -12.93 5.46
CA LYS A 77 -13.17 -11.54 4.98
C LYS A 77 -13.71 -10.51 5.98
N ARG A 78 -14.81 -10.87 6.66
CA ARG A 78 -15.52 -9.98 7.60
C ARG A 78 -14.91 -9.93 9.00
N THR A 79 -14.05 -10.89 9.32
CA THR A 79 -13.38 -11.00 10.62
C THR A 79 -12.04 -10.29 10.65
N TYR A 80 -11.54 -9.77 9.52
CA TYR A 80 -10.24 -9.13 9.42
C TYR A 80 -10.34 -7.62 9.22
N HIS A 81 -9.39 -6.91 9.83
CA HIS A 81 -9.14 -5.49 9.59
C HIS A 81 -7.64 -5.28 9.42
N TYR A 82 -7.24 -4.76 8.27
CA TYR A 82 -5.85 -4.43 7.97
C TYR A 82 -5.53 -2.97 8.29
N LEU A 83 -4.42 -2.74 8.98
CA LEU A 83 -3.77 -1.44 9.09
C LEU A 83 -2.47 -1.46 8.29
N LEU A 84 -2.39 -0.64 7.25
CA LEU A 84 -1.17 -0.49 6.45
C LEU A 84 -0.32 0.64 7.02
N SER A 85 0.85 0.30 7.57
CA SER A 85 1.72 1.27 8.27
C SER A 85 2.46 2.25 7.34
N GLY A 86 2.48 1.96 6.04
CA GLY A 86 3.13 2.78 5.02
C GLY A 86 2.19 3.77 4.35
N LEU A 87 2.76 4.66 3.52
CA LEU A 87 2.02 5.57 2.64
C LEU A 87 1.52 4.84 1.39
N VAL A 88 0.71 3.79 1.60
CA VAL A 88 0.24 2.87 0.55
C VAL A 88 -1.02 3.41 -0.14
N MET A 89 -1.74 4.33 0.50
CA MET A 89 -3.06 4.77 0.06
C MET A 89 -3.05 5.94 -0.94
N ASP A 90 -1.87 6.49 -1.26
CA ASP A 90 -1.70 7.45 -2.36
C ASP A 90 -1.74 6.78 -3.74
N ASP A 91 -1.32 5.50 -3.81
CA ASP A 91 -1.35 4.75 -5.05
C ASP A 91 -2.77 4.30 -5.42
N ARG A 92 -3.01 4.13 -6.72
CA ARG A 92 -4.24 3.47 -7.19
C ARG A 92 -4.29 2.03 -6.67
N TRP A 93 -5.40 1.67 -6.05
CA TRP A 93 -5.80 0.30 -5.76
C TRP A 93 -6.65 -0.16 -6.94
N GLU A 94 -6.23 -1.21 -7.64
CA GLU A 94 -6.85 -1.63 -8.90
C GLU A 94 -8.35 -1.87 -8.73
N SER A 95 -9.16 -1.20 -9.57
CA SER A 95 -10.62 -1.31 -9.58
C SER A 95 -11.14 -2.66 -10.07
N GLU A 96 -10.27 -3.48 -10.68
CA GLU A 96 -10.63 -4.80 -11.21
C GLU A 96 -10.86 -5.84 -10.12
N VAL A 97 -10.60 -5.49 -8.87
CA VAL A 97 -10.76 -6.39 -7.74
C VAL A 97 -11.78 -5.82 -6.77
N ILE A 98 -13.05 -6.20 -6.99
CA ILE A 98 -14.14 -6.15 -5.99
C ILE A 98 -13.66 -6.66 -4.62
N GLU A 99 -12.63 -7.49 -4.64
CA GLU A 99 -11.90 -8.05 -3.51
C GLU A 99 -11.36 -7.02 -2.49
N TYR A 100 -10.88 -5.84 -2.91
CA TYR A 100 -10.38 -4.85 -1.94
C TYR A 100 -11.50 -4.20 -1.11
N GLY A 101 -12.73 -4.24 -1.61
CA GLY A 101 -13.94 -3.93 -0.88
C GLY A 101 -14.54 -5.17 -0.22
N ALA A 102 -13.79 -6.23 0.06
CA ALA A 102 -14.29 -7.38 0.84
C ALA A 102 -13.82 -7.36 2.30
N ILE A 103 -12.78 -6.57 2.61
CA ILE A 103 -12.13 -6.51 3.92
C ILE A 103 -11.97 -5.05 4.32
N ASN A 104 -12.02 -4.75 5.62
CA ASN A 104 -11.77 -3.41 6.11
C ASN A 104 -10.27 -3.10 6.11
N ILE A 105 -9.89 -1.99 5.50
CA ILE A 105 -8.49 -1.56 5.41
C ILE A 105 -8.39 -0.11 5.83
N THR A 106 -7.51 0.17 6.77
CA THR A 106 -7.11 1.51 7.16
C THR A 106 -5.66 1.73 6.75
N GLY A 107 -5.35 2.92 6.25
CA GLY A 107 -3.98 3.28 5.92
C GLY A 107 -3.80 4.78 5.84
N PHE A 108 -2.60 5.17 5.39
CA PHE A 108 -2.18 6.56 5.37
C PHE A 108 -1.93 7.02 3.93
N ARG A 109 -2.30 8.27 3.67
CA ARG A 109 -1.91 9.00 2.45
C ARG A 109 -1.31 10.35 2.82
N ILE A 110 -0.36 10.82 2.04
CA ILE A 110 0.30 12.12 2.26
C ILE A 110 -0.12 13.18 1.24
N VAL A 111 -0.60 12.77 0.06
CA VAL A 111 -1.02 13.69 -1.00
C VAL A 111 -2.46 14.13 -0.75
N ASP A 112 -2.64 15.44 -0.59
CA ASP A 112 -3.96 16.04 -0.44
C ASP A 112 -4.55 16.43 -1.79
N THR A 113 -5.33 15.52 -2.37
CA THR A 113 -6.05 15.74 -3.64
C THR A 113 -7.16 16.79 -3.54
N SER A 114 -7.47 17.32 -2.36
CA SER A 114 -8.44 18.42 -2.22
C SER A 114 -7.85 19.78 -2.63
N LYS A 115 -6.52 19.94 -2.50
CA LYS A 115 -5.81 21.19 -2.81
C LYS A 115 -5.78 21.48 -4.31
N LYS A 116 -6.05 22.72 -4.69
CA LYS A 116 -6.15 23.16 -6.09
C LYS A 116 -4.88 22.88 -6.89
N TYR A 117 -3.71 23.26 -6.36
CA TYR A 117 -2.43 23.06 -7.05
C TYR A 117 -2.07 21.57 -7.24
N VAL A 118 -2.50 20.70 -6.31
CA VAL A 118 -2.32 19.24 -6.45
C VAL A 118 -3.21 18.70 -7.57
N LYS A 119 -4.46 19.16 -7.66
CA LYS A 119 -5.37 18.81 -8.76
C LYS A 119 -4.81 19.23 -10.12
N GLU A 120 -4.30 20.46 -10.23
CA GLU A 120 -3.67 20.96 -11.45
C GLU A 120 -2.43 20.13 -11.84
N PHE A 121 -1.61 19.74 -10.87
CA PHE A 121 -0.49 18.83 -11.10
C PHE A 121 -0.98 17.46 -11.62
N LEU A 122 -1.99 16.87 -10.99
CA LEU A 122 -2.54 15.56 -11.39
C LEU A 122 -3.18 15.61 -12.78
N ASP A 123 -3.77 16.74 -13.16
CA ASP A 123 -4.32 16.97 -14.50
C ASP A 123 -3.25 17.00 -15.59
N GLY A 124 -2.04 17.45 -15.27
CA GLY A 124 -0.86 17.32 -16.13
C GLY A 124 -0.28 15.91 -16.10
N TRP A 125 -0.13 15.33 -14.91
CA TRP A 125 0.41 13.99 -14.67
C TRP A 125 -0.29 12.90 -15.47
N LYS A 126 -1.62 12.94 -15.53
CA LYS A 126 -2.44 11.97 -16.27
C LYS A 126 -2.27 12.03 -17.80
N ARG A 127 -1.74 13.13 -18.33
CA ARG A 127 -1.51 13.34 -19.78
C ARG A 127 -0.11 12.92 -20.22
N ILE A 128 0.78 12.61 -19.28
CA ILE A 128 2.14 12.16 -19.58
C ILE A 128 2.06 10.75 -20.17
N ASP A 129 2.77 10.53 -21.27
CA ASP A 129 2.84 9.23 -21.92
C ASP A 129 3.58 8.21 -21.02
N PRO A 130 2.90 7.14 -20.56
CA PRO A 130 3.52 6.12 -19.72
C PRO A 130 4.72 5.41 -20.36
N THR A 131 4.82 5.41 -21.70
CA THR A 131 5.96 4.79 -22.42
C THR A 131 7.25 5.60 -22.26
N THR A 132 7.12 6.92 -22.14
CA THR A 132 8.25 7.83 -21.92
C THR A 132 8.63 7.96 -20.46
N SER A 133 7.64 7.87 -19.56
CA SER A 133 7.78 8.06 -18.12
C SER A 133 7.05 6.94 -17.39
N GLN A 134 7.78 5.87 -17.05
CA GLN A 134 7.21 4.71 -16.37
C GLN A 134 6.54 5.13 -15.06
N GLY A 135 5.28 4.74 -14.88
CA GLY A 135 4.48 5.07 -13.70
C GLY A 135 3.69 6.39 -13.80
N ALA A 136 3.96 7.23 -14.80
CA ALA A 136 3.17 8.41 -15.13
C ALA A 136 1.92 8.07 -15.94
N GLY A 137 1.11 9.08 -16.29
CA GLY A 137 -0.13 8.88 -17.05
C GLY A 137 -1.27 8.23 -16.25
N LYS A 138 -1.15 8.19 -14.92
CA LYS A 138 -2.17 7.69 -13.99
C LYS A 138 -3.00 8.84 -13.41
N GLU A 139 -4.19 8.54 -12.88
CA GLU A 139 -5.02 9.55 -12.19
C GLU A 139 -4.40 10.04 -10.88
N LEU A 140 -3.62 9.17 -10.22
CA LEU A 140 -2.97 9.43 -8.93
C LEU A 140 -1.46 9.26 -9.06
N ILE A 141 -0.72 9.90 -8.15
CA ILE A 141 0.73 9.78 -8.01
C ILE A 141 1.05 9.01 -6.71
N SER A 142 2.06 8.14 -6.75
CA SER A 142 2.50 7.41 -5.55
C SER A 142 3.11 8.37 -4.52
N ALA A 143 3.04 8.00 -3.24
CA ALA A 143 3.68 8.78 -2.18
C ALA A 143 5.18 8.96 -2.42
N GLN A 144 5.86 7.92 -2.90
CA GLN A 144 7.29 7.95 -3.21
C GLN A 144 7.61 8.92 -4.35
N ALA A 145 6.82 8.91 -5.42
CA ALA A 145 6.99 9.82 -6.55
C ALA A 145 6.68 11.27 -6.16
N ALA A 146 5.65 11.50 -5.34
CA ALA A 146 5.33 12.83 -4.82
C ALA A 146 6.46 13.38 -3.92
N LEU A 147 7.02 12.55 -3.03
CA LEU A 147 8.18 12.92 -2.21
C LEU A 147 9.41 13.22 -3.07
N MET A 148 9.64 12.46 -4.15
CA MET A 148 10.75 12.71 -5.08
C MET A 148 10.57 14.02 -5.85
N TYR A 149 9.35 14.30 -6.31
CA TYR A 149 9.00 15.56 -6.97
C TYR A 149 9.30 16.74 -6.05
N ASP A 150 8.83 16.68 -4.81
CA ASP A 150 9.08 17.71 -3.80
C ASP A 150 10.58 17.84 -3.44
N ALA A 151 11.31 16.73 -3.39
CA ALA A 151 12.74 16.71 -3.09
C ALA A 151 13.58 17.52 -4.10
N VAL A 152 13.16 17.57 -5.38
CA VAL A 152 13.82 18.42 -6.38
C VAL A 152 13.74 19.89 -5.96
N PHE A 153 12.58 20.36 -5.51
CA PHE A 153 12.42 21.74 -5.05
C PHE A 153 13.17 22.01 -3.75
N VAL A 154 13.24 21.03 -2.84
CA VAL A 154 14.07 21.11 -1.63
C VAL A 154 15.56 21.30 -1.98
N LEU A 155 16.04 20.75 -3.10
CA LEU A 155 17.40 20.98 -3.57
C LEU A 155 17.53 22.34 -4.29
N VAL A 156 16.64 22.64 -5.23
CA VAL A 156 16.73 23.82 -6.11
C VAL A 156 16.62 25.13 -5.33
N GLU A 157 15.68 25.22 -4.38
CA GLU A 157 15.41 26.44 -3.62
C GLU A 157 16.64 26.95 -2.84
N PRO A 158 17.31 26.14 -1.99
CA PRO A 158 18.50 26.59 -1.28
C PRO A 158 19.68 26.87 -2.21
N PHE A 159 19.91 26.08 -3.26
CA PHE A 159 20.98 26.39 -4.23
C PHE A 159 20.75 27.72 -4.94
N SER A 160 19.51 27.99 -5.35
CA SER A 160 19.11 29.27 -5.95
C SER A 160 19.34 30.43 -4.98
N LYS A 161 18.98 30.25 -3.70
CA LYS A 161 19.26 31.24 -2.63
C LYS A 161 20.76 31.47 -2.42
N ILE A 162 21.57 30.41 -2.41
CA ILE A 162 23.03 30.52 -2.26
C ILE A 162 23.63 31.26 -3.45
N MET A 163 23.28 30.88 -4.67
CA MET A 163 23.79 31.51 -5.90
C MET A 163 23.38 32.98 -5.98
N ARG A 164 22.15 33.35 -5.57
CA ARG A 164 21.72 34.75 -5.55
C ARG A 164 22.47 35.58 -4.50
N LYS A 165 22.72 35.02 -3.31
CA LYS A 165 23.41 35.74 -2.22
C LYS A 165 24.92 35.81 -2.42
N LYS A 166 25.53 34.77 -3.00
CA LYS A 166 26.97 34.67 -3.25
C LYS A 166 27.21 33.97 -4.59
N PRO A 167 27.10 34.68 -5.72
CA PRO A 167 27.24 34.10 -7.06
C PRO A 167 28.64 33.48 -7.28
N ASP A 168 29.67 34.04 -6.65
CA ASP A 168 31.04 33.54 -6.76
C ASP A 168 31.34 32.33 -5.86
N GLN A 169 30.41 31.93 -4.97
CA GLN A 169 30.66 30.88 -3.97
C GLN A 169 31.03 29.52 -4.59
N PHE A 170 30.58 29.25 -5.81
CA PHE A 170 30.91 28.02 -6.54
C PHE A 170 31.64 28.26 -7.87
N ARG A 171 32.07 29.50 -8.15
CA ARG A 171 32.63 29.90 -9.44
C ARG A 171 33.93 29.17 -9.81
N ALA A 172 34.75 28.87 -8.80
CA ALA A 172 35.96 28.05 -8.97
C ALA A 172 35.65 26.61 -9.45
N TYR A 173 34.43 26.11 -9.16
CA TYR A 173 33.98 24.77 -9.52
C TYR A 173 33.17 24.73 -10.83
N THR A 174 32.47 25.82 -11.20
CA THR A 174 31.62 25.87 -12.41
C THR A 174 32.35 26.30 -13.69
N MET A 175 33.47 27.03 -13.59
CA MET A 175 34.24 27.54 -14.74
C MET A 175 35.18 26.52 -15.40
N ARG A 176 35.09 25.23 -15.05
CA ARG A 176 36.05 24.19 -15.50
C ARG A 176 35.80 23.65 -16.93
N ASN A 177 34.74 24.09 -17.62
CA ASN A 177 34.24 23.44 -18.86
C ASN A 177 34.45 24.21 -20.18
N ARG A 178 35.40 25.14 -20.28
CA ARG A 178 35.73 25.82 -21.56
C ARG A 178 37.15 25.57 -22.10
N GLY A 179 37.71 24.40 -21.85
CA GLY A 179 38.79 23.86 -22.72
C GLY A 179 40.14 23.55 -22.06
N GLN A 180 40.18 22.94 -20.87
CA GLN A 180 41.43 22.35 -20.37
C GLN A 180 41.37 20.81 -20.29
N PRO A 181 42.42 20.11 -20.74
CA PRO A 181 42.51 18.65 -20.71
C PRO A 181 42.74 18.10 -19.29
N PHE A 182 42.47 16.80 -19.19
CA PHE A 182 42.14 16.00 -18.01
C PHE A 182 43.28 15.73 -16.99
N ASN A 183 44.18 16.67 -16.71
CA ASN A 183 45.27 16.46 -15.73
C ASN A 183 45.22 17.47 -14.56
N LEU A 184 45.08 16.94 -13.34
CA LEU A 184 45.17 17.68 -12.07
C LEU A 184 46.62 18.11 -11.75
N PRO A 185 46.88 18.99 -10.77
CA PRO A 185 46.25 20.27 -10.43
C PRO A 185 47.29 21.42 -10.38
N ALA A 186 46.85 22.66 -10.57
CA ALA A 186 47.54 23.83 -10.01
C ALA A 186 46.49 24.76 -9.37
N ASN A 187 46.24 24.55 -8.08
CA ASN A 187 45.31 25.28 -7.21
C ASN A 187 43.81 25.20 -7.54
N GLY A 188 43.08 24.36 -6.78
CA GLY A 188 41.73 24.77 -6.37
C GLY A 188 40.68 23.71 -6.09
N THR A 189 40.74 22.50 -6.67
CA THR A 189 39.69 21.50 -6.43
C THR A 189 40.29 20.15 -6.05
N ARG A 190 40.36 19.88 -4.75
CA ARG A 190 40.63 18.52 -4.24
C ARG A 190 39.48 17.63 -4.69
N THR A 191 39.77 16.57 -5.43
CA THR A 191 38.78 15.52 -5.73
C THR A 191 38.29 14.93 -4.42
N LEU A 192 36.97 14.78 -4.28
CA LEU A 192 36.38 14.11 -3.13
C LEU A 192 36.75 12.61 -3.23
N ASP A 193 37.73 12.19 -2.44
CA ASP A 193 38.11 10.78 -2.32
C ASP A 193 37.39 10.18 -1.10
N CYS A 194 36.49 9.24 -1.37
CA CYS A 194 35.74 8.51 -0.34
C CYS A 194 36.53 7.31 0.21
N ASN A 195 37.75 7.05 -0.30
CA ASN A 195 38.54 5.90 0.11
C ASN A 195 39.13 6.08 1.52
N THR A 196 38.47 5.47 2.50
CA THR A 196 38.86 5.47 3.92
C THR A 196 40.12 4.67 4.22
N SER A 197 40.60 3.82 3.28
CA SER A 197 41.83 3.04 3.49
C SER A 197 43.09 3.89 3.55
N LYS A 198 43.04 5.13 3.01
CA LYS A 198 44.15 6.08 3.01
C LYS A 198 44.16 7.04 4.20
N GLY A 199 43.26 6.85 5.17
CA GLY A 199 43.14 7.68 6.37
C GLY A 199 41.81 8.43 6.47
N TRP A 200 41.78 9.49 7.27
CA TRP A 200 40.57 10.27 7.54
C TRP A 200 40.10 11.05 6.30
N VAL A 201 38.83 10.86 5.92
CA VAL A 201 38.20 11.59 4.81
C VAL A 201 38.05 13.06 5.21
N THR A 202 38.70 13.96 4.46
CA THR A 202 38.55 15.40 4.68
C THR A 202 37.18 15.86 4.15
N PRO A 203 36.26 16.33 5.02
CA PRO A 203 34.94 16.77 4.57
C PRO A 203 35.05 17.96 3.63
N TRP A 204 34.13 18.05 2.67
CA TRP A 204 34.08 19.21 1.78
C TRP A 204 33.72 20.48 2.55
N GLU A 205 34.52 21.54 2.36
CA GLU A 205 34.40 22.83 3.05
C GLU A 205 33.01 23.49 2.94
N HIS A 206 32.24 23.17 1.89
CA HIS A 206 30.90 23.71 1.69
C HIS A 206 29.77 22.76 2.11
N GLY A 207 30.08 21.50 2.46
CA GLY A 207 29.10 20.47 2.78
C GLY A 207 28.20 20.85 3.95
N ASP A 208 28.79 21.25 5.09
CA ASP A 208 28.03 21.67 6.27
C ASP A 208 27.15 22.90 5.98
N LYS A 209 27.67 23.86 5.21
CA LYS A 209 26.92 25.05 4.83
C LYS A 209 25.69 24.67 3.99
N ILE A 210 25.86 23.84 2.95
CA ILE A 210 24.75 23.36 2.11
C ILE A 210 23.73 22.60 2.96
N SER A 211 24.19 21.72 3.84
CA SER A 211 23.36 20.96 4.77
C SER A 211 22.49 21.89 5.65
N ARG A 212 23.07 22.98 6.17
CA ARG A 212 22.33 24.01 6.93
C ARG A 212 21.30 24.77 6.09
N TYR A 213 21.57 25.01 4.80
CA TYR A 213 20.59 25.63 3.91
C TYR A 213 19.43 24.68 3.59
N LEU A 214 19.71 23.39 3.39
CA LEU A 214 18.69 22.35 3.17
C LEU A 214 17.76 22.21 4.38
N ARG A 215 18.30 22.21 5.61
CA ARG A 215 17.48 22.15 6.84
C ARG A 215 16.59 23.37 7.06
N LYS A 216 16.92 24.51 6.45
CA LYS A 216 16.15 25.77 6.55
C LYS A 216 15.17 25.97 5.39
N VAL A 217 14.96 24.95 4.57
CA VAL A 217 13.96 25.00 3.50
C VAL A 217 12.57 24.98 4.12
N GLU A 218 11.76 25.95 3.70
CA GLU A 218 10.33 26.01 3.98
C GLU A 218 9.61 26.26 2.66
N ILE A 219 8.98 25.22 2.13
CA ILE A 219 8.23 25.26 0.87
C ILE A 219 6.94 24.45 1.01
N SER A 220 5.97 24.71 0.13
CA SER A 220 4.78 23.88 0.00
C SER A 220 4.85 23.08 -1.30
N GLY A 221 4.71 21.78 -1.20
CA GLY A 221 4.77 20.83 -2.31
C GLY A 221 3.53 19.95 -2.40
N LEU A 222 3.60 18.90 -3.21
CA LEU A 222 2.54 17.91 -3.38
C LEU A 222 2.21 17.19 -2.07
N THR A 223 3.22 16.99 -1.23
CA THR A 223 3.10 16.34 0.08
C THR A 223 2.76 17.32 1.21
N GLY A 224 2.28 18.52 0.89
CA GLY A 224 1.94 19.56 1.86
C GLY A 224 3.13 20.46 2.21
N ASP A 225 3.14 20.98 3.44
CA ASP A 225 4.22 21.86 3.89
C ASP A 225 5.47 21.03 4.23
N ILE A 226 6.61 21.51 3.75
CA ILE A 226 7.90 20.82 3.86
C ILE A 226 8.82 21.72 4.68
N ARG A 227 9.12 21.25 5.89
CA ARG A 227 10.05 21.86 6.84
C ARG A 227 10.85 20.76 7.51
N PHE A 228 12.06 21.09 7.93
CA PHE A 228 12.95 20.15 8.61
C PHE A 228 13.37 20.68 9.98
N ASN A 229 13.57 19.78 10.92
CA ASN A 229 14.19 20.08 12.21
C ASN A 229 15.73 20.14 12.08
N GLU A 230 16.42 20.36 13.21
CA GLU A 230 17.89 20.45 13.24
C GLU A 230 18.60 19.15 12.82
N ASP A 231 17.94 18.00 12.99
CA ASP A 231 18.43 16.68 12.57
C ASP A 231 18.17 16.40 11.07
N GLY A 232 17.43 17.27 10.37
CA GLY A 232 16.99 17.03 9.00
C GLY A 232 15.78 16.10 8.87
N LYS A 233 15.06 15.84 9.96
CA LYS A 233 13.77 15.12 9.94
C LYS A 233 12.67 16.08 9.56
N ARG A 234 11.71 15.62 8.75
CA ARG A 234 10.53 16.41 8.41
C ARG A 234 9.70 16.68 9.67
N GLN A 235 9.21 17.91 9.80
CA GLN A 235 8.37 18.37 10.91
C GLN A 235 7.15 19.14 10.39
N ASN A 236 6.11 19.23 11.21
CA ASN A 236 4.84 19.89 10.90
C ASN A 236 4.24 19.37 9.58
N TYR A 237 4.10 18.06 9.49
CA TYR A 237 3.50 17.40 8.32
C TYR A 237 2.18 16.74 8.70
N THR A 238 1.28 16.68 7.73
CA THR A 238 -0.06 16.12 7.90
C THR A 238 -0.20 14.87 7.04
N LEU A 239 -0.68 13.80 7.66
CA LEU A 239 -1.11 12.59 7.01
C LEU A 239 -2.63 12.51 7.07
N HIS A 240 -3.25 12.01 6.02
CA HIS A 240 -4.65 11.63 6.08
C HIS A 240 -4.75 10.16 6.42
N VAL A 241 -5.59 9.84 7.41
CA VAL A 241 -6.02 8.47 7.68
C VAL A 241 -7.22 8.20 6.80
N VAL A 242 -7.11 7.16 5.99
CA VAL A 242 -8.15 6.75 5.06
C VAL A 242 -8.58 5.33 5.33
N GLU A 243 -9.86 5.10 5.12
CA GLU A 243 -10.50 3.81 5.26
C GLU A 243 -11.04 3.37 3.89
N MET A 244 -10.85 2.11 3.58
CA MET A 244 -11.48 1.41 2.48
C MET A 244 -12.31 0.28 3.08
N THR A 245 -13.62 0.34 2.87
CA THR A 245 -14.58 -0.62 3.43
C THR A 245 -15.35 -1.32 2.33
N VAL A 246 -16.12 -2.32 2.74
CA VAL A 246 -16.94 -3.10 1.83
C VAL A 246 -17.98 -2.22 1.12
N ASN A 247 -17.90 -2.18 -0.21
CA ASN A 247 -18.77 -1.36 -1.09
C ASN A 247 -18.65 0.17 -0.91
N SER A 248 -17.55 0.69 -0.34
CA SER A 248 -17.27 2.13 -0.28
C SER A 248 -16.07 2.51 -1.13
N ALA A 249 -16.09 3.73 -1.66
CA ALA A 249 -14.85 4.36 -2.12
C ALA A 249 -13.88 4.52 -0.93
N MET A 250 -12.61 4.80 -1.21
CA MET A 250 -11.66 5.22 -0.17
C MET A 250 -12.12 6.55 0.44
N VAL A 251 -12.28 6.60 1.76
CA VAL A 251 -12.80 7.77 2.49
C VAL A 251 -11.78 8.23 3.51
N LYS A 252 -11.58 9.55 3.60
CA LYS A 252 -10.82 10.16 4.68
C LYS A 252 -11.63 10.14 5.97
N VAL A 253 -11.06 9.55 7.01
CA VAL A 253 -11.69 9.37 8.32
C VAL A 253 -11.00 10.17 9.43
N ALA A 254 -9.73 10.51 9.25
CA ALA A 254 -9.02 11.41 10.16
C ALA A 254 -7.88 12.15 9.46
N GLU A 255 -7.35 13.16 10.13
CA GLU A 255 -6.03 13.73 9.89
C GLU A 255 -5.11 13.34 11.06
N TRP A 256 -3.84 13.15 10.76
CA TRP A 256 -2.81 13.00 11.77
C TRP A 256 -1.71 14.00 11.50
N SER A 257 -1.27 14.73 12.52
CA SER A 257 -0.07 15.56 12.45
C SER A 257 0.89 15.24 13.58
N ASP A 258 2.17 15.53 13.38
CA ASP A 258 3.20 15.31 14.38
C ASP A 258 3.03 16.22 15.61
N GLU A 259 2.42 17.40 15.44
CA GLU A 259 2.11 18.33 16.55
C GLU A 259 0.74 18.06 17.20
N GLY A 260 -0.27 17.70 16.40
CA GLY A 260 -1.67 17.63 16.84
C GLY A 260 -2.18 16.21 17.12
N GLY A 261 -1.43 15.18 16.76
CA GLY A 261 -1.87 13.79 16.88
C GLY A 261 -3.03 13.46 15.94
N LEU A 262 -3.84 12.47 16.31
CA LEU A 262 -4.98 11.99 15.51
C LEU A 262 -6.22 12.87 15.74
N ALA A 263 -6.70 13.51 14.67
CA ALA A 263 -7.92 14.31 14.64
C ALA A 263 -8.97 13.67 13.72
N PRO A 264 -10.02 13.02 14.27
CA PRO A 264 -11.09 12.43 13.47
C PRO A 264 -11.83 13.49 12.65
N VAL A 265 -12.24 13.14 11.43
CA VAL A 265 -13.08 14.00 10.57
C VAL A 265 -14.39 13.31 10.24
N VAL A 266 -15.42 14.09 9.91
CA VAL A 266 -16.71 13.54 9.49
C VAL A 266 -16.56 12.84 8.14
N ALA A 267 -16.47 11.50 8.19
CA ALA A 267 -16.34 10.66 7.02
C ALA A 267 -17.63 10.65 6.19
N LYS A 268 -17.51 10.99 4.91
CA LYS A 268 -18.63 10.92 3.94
C LYS A 268 -18.52 9.64 3.15
N TYR A 269 -19.17 8.58 3.62
CA TYR A 269 -19.20 7.30 2.94
C TYR A 269 -20.08 7.36 1.69
N THR A 270 -19.44 7.36 0.52
CA THR A 270 -20.12 7.15 -0.75
C THR A 270 -20.19 5.65 -1.01
N ARG A 271 -21.40 5.08 -0.95
CA ARG A 271 -21.62 3.71 -1.43
C ARG A 271 -21.37 3.69 -2.92
N LEU A 272 -20.42 2.87 -3.36
CA LEU A 272 -20.26 2.57 -4.77
C LEU A 272 -21.52 1.82 -5.18
N LYS A 273 -22.26 2.36 -6.16
CA LYS A 273 -23.30 1.57 -6.81
C LYS A 273 -22.59 0.38 -7.42
N THR A 274 -22.88 -0.82 -6.92
CA THR A 274 -22.54 -2.03 -7.66
C THR A 274 -23.41 -1.99 -8.90
N ASP A 275 -22.88 -1.45 -10.01
CA ASP A 275 -23.39 -1.82 -11.31
C ASP A 275 -23.09 -3.31 -11.43
N MET A 276 -24.02 -4.12 -10.93
CA MET A 276 -24.04 -5.56 -11.05
C MET A 276 -24.27 -5.88 -12.54
N HIS A 277 -23.29 -5.57 -13.37
CA HIS A 277 -23.27 -5.93 -14.77
C HIS A 277 -22.80 -7.39 -14.83
N TYR A 278 -23.68 -8.31 -14.44
CA TYR A 278 -23.45 -9.73 -14.68
C TYR A 278 -23.92 -10.05 -16.10
N GLU A 279 -23.07 -10.75 -16.84
CA GLU A 279 -23.35 -11.16 -18.21
C GLU A 279 -24.26 -12.39 -18.18
N ARG A 280 -25.53 -12.21 -18.59
CA ARG A 280 -26.49 -13.33 -18.64
C ARG A 280 -26.06 -14.46 -19.57
N ASN A 281 -25.24 -14.13 -20.58
CA ASN A 281 -24.74 -15.10 -21.56
C ASN A 281 -23.49 -15.86 -21.08
N LYS A 282 -22.96 -15.56 -19.89
CA LYS A 282 -21.78 -16.22 -19.32
C LYS A 282 -22.20 -17.32 -18.36
N THR A 283 -21.52 -18.47 -18.45
CA THR A 283 -21.66 -19.55 -17.47
C THR A 283 -20.72 -19.30 -16.29
N TYR A 284 -21.28 -19.10 -15.12
CA TYR A 284 -20.55 -18.89 -13.88
C TYR A 284 -20.21 -20.23 -13.21
N ILE A 285 -18.97 -20.38 -12.75
CA ILE A 285 -18.52 -21.59 -12.06
C ILE A 285 -18.71 -21.41 -10.56
N VAL A 286 -19.58 -22.23 -9.96
CA VAL A 286 -19.88 -22.24 -8.52
C VAL A 286 -19.01 -23.33 -7.88
N THR A 287 -17.94 -22.91 -7.19
CA THR A 287 -17.04 -23.85 -6.51
C THR A 287 -17.59 -24.23 -5.14
N THR A 288 -17.65 -25.52 -4.84
CA THR A 288 -18.14 -26.04 -3.55
C THR A 288 -17.38 -27.31 -3.13
N ILE A 289 -17.63 -27.80 -1.92
CA ILE A 289 -17.12 -29.07 -1.37
C ILE A 289 -18.27 -30.07 -1.17
N ILE A 290 -17.97 -31.36 -1.07
CA ILE A 290 -18.95 -32.39 -0.67
C ILE A 290 -19.03 -32.38 0.85
N GLU A 291 -20.21 -32.08 1.37
CA GLU A 291 -20.49 -32.06 2.80
C GLU A 291 -22.00 -32.23 3.01
N GLU A 292 -22.42 -33.31 3.68
CA GLU A 292 -23.84 -33.52 4.00
C GLU A 292 -24.31 -32.52 5.08
N PRO A 293 -25.51 -31.93 4.98
CA PRO A 293 -26.55 -32.06 3.94
C PRO A 293 -26.47 -30.96 2.85
N TYR A 294 -25.34 -30.27 2.74
CA TYR A 294 -25.18 -29.08 1.91
C TYR A 294 -24.97 -29.41 0.42
N ILE A 295 -24.04 -30.33 0.12
CA ILE A 295 -23.78 -30.85 -1.24
C ILE A 295 -23.42 -32.33 -1.12
N MET A 296 -24.18 -33.17 -1.79
CA MET A 296 -24.10 -34.63 -1.77
C MET A 296 -24.13 -35.16 -3.20
N LEU A 297 -23.59 -36.36 -3.42
CA LEU A 297 -23.70 -37.03 -4.72
C LEU A 297 -25.09 -37.65 -4.84
N ARG A 298 -25.82 -37.27 -5.89
CA ARG A 298 -27.14 -37.85 -6.17
C ARG A 298 -26.98 -39.28 -6.65
N GLN A 299 -27.83 -40.18 -6.16
CA GLN A 299 -27.91 -41.54 -6.68
C GLN A 299 -28.76 -41.54 -7.97
N PRO A 300 -28.21 -41.97 -9.13
CA PRO A 300 -28.97 -42.03 -10.37
C PRO A 300 -30.03 -43.13 -10.31
N GLU A 301 -31.20 -42.88 -10.90
CA GLU A 301 -32.19 -43.93 -11.10
C GLU A 301 -31.74 -44.93 -12.18
N PRO A 302 -32.23 -46.19 -12.18
CA PRO A 302 -31.82 -47.19 -13.16
C PRO A 302 -32.08 -46.75 -14.60
N GLY A 303 -31.02 -46.48 -15.36
CA GLY A 303 -31.07 -45.99 -16.75
C GLY A 303 -30.91 -44.47 -16.93
N GLU A 304 -30.74 -43.72 -15.84
CA GLU A 304 -30.51 -42.27 -15.86
C GLU A 304 -29.01 -41.95 -15.97
N THR A 305 -28.63 -41.10 -16.93
CA THR A 305 -27.26 -40.56 -17.05
C THR A 305 -27.26 -39.13 -16.54
N LEU A 306 -26.77 -38.92 -15.32
CA LEU A 306 -26.71 -37.58 -14.71
C LEU A 306 -25.48 -36.81 -15.23
N GLU A 307 -25.71 -35.68 -15.89
CA GLU A 307 -24.63 -34.83 -16.39
C GLU A 307 -24.48 -33.52 -15.61
N THR A 308 -23.23 -33.04 -15.53
CA THR A 308 -22.90 -31.71 -15.00
C THR A 308 -23.34 -31.51 -13.54
N ASN A 309 -24.38 -30.69 -13.30
CA ASN A 309 -24.86 -30.29 -11.97
C ASN A 309 -25.83 -31.31 -11.36
N GLU A 310 -26.50 -32.12 -12.19
CA GLU A 310 -27.53 -33.08 -11.77
C GLU A 310 -26.95 -34.24 -10.96
N ARG A 311 -25.62 -34.40 -11.00
CA ARG A 311 -24.86 -35.34 -10.18
C ARG A 311 -24.81 -34.96 -8.70
N PHE A 312 -25.27 -33.75 -8.36
CA PHE A 312 -25.23 -33.23 -7.01
C PHE A 312 -26.63 -32.87 -6.50
N GLU A 313 -26.86 -33.10 -5.21
CA GLU A 313 -28.07 -32.72 -4.48
C GLU A 313 -27.71 -32.08 -3.13
N GLY A 314 -28.67 -31.43 -2.48
CA GLY A 314 -28.47 -30.81 -1.16
C GLY A 314 -28.78 -29.31 -1.13
N TYR A 315 -28.79 -28.75 0.08
CA TYR A 315 -29.25 -27.38 0.33
C TYR A 315 -28.52 -26.32 -0.50
N CYS A 316 -27.20 -26.42 -0.62
CA CYS A 316 -26.40 -25.45 -1.36
C CYS A 316 -26.57 -25.59 -2.89
N LYS A 317 -26.90 -26.78 -3.39
CA LYS A 317 -27.23 -26.99 -4.81
C LYS A 317 -28.54 -26.30 -5.14
N ASP A 318 -29.58 -26.52 -4.33
CA ASP A 318 -30.89 -25.90 -4.53
C ASP A 318 -30.82 -24.37 -4.43
N LEU A 319 -30.06 -23.87 -3.46
CA LEU A 319 -29.80 -22.43 -3.32
C LEU A 319 -29.09 -21.86 -4.54
N ALA A 320 -28.06 -22.55 -5.06
CA ALA A 320 -27.33 -22.09 -6.24
C ALA A 320 -28.23 -22.02 -7.48
N GLU A 321 -29.12 -23.00 -7.68
CA GLU A 321 -30.10 -22.99 -8.77
C GLU A 321 -31.13 -21.87 -8.62
N LEU A 322 -31.63 -21.63 -7.41
CA LEU A 322 -32.56 -20.53 -7.14
C LEU A 322 -31.93 -19.16 -7.41
N VAL A 323 -30.67 -18.99 -7.01
CA VAL A 323 -29.90 -17.76 -7.29
C VAL A 323 -29.67 -17.59 -8.78
N ALA A 324 -29.23 -18.64 -9.49
CA ALA A 324 -29.02 -18.62 -10.93
C ALA A 324 -30.31 -18.27 -11.70
N LYS A 325 -31.43 -18.86 -11.31
CA LYS A 325 -32.77 -18.59 -11.86
C LYS A 325 -33.21 -17.15 -11.60
N LYS A 326 -33.02 -16.64 -10.39
CA LYS A 326 -33.41 -15.26 -10.02
C LYS A 326 -32.59 -14.21 -10.76
N LEU A 327 -31.32 -14.49 -11.00
CA LEU A 327 -30.43 -13.61 -11.75
C LEU A 327 -30.54 -13.79 -13.27
N GLY A 328 -31.05 -14.93 -13.75
CA GLY A 328 -31.11 -15.26 -15.17
C GLY A 328 -29.73 -15.53 -15.77
N ILE A 329 -28.86 -16.22 -15.01
CA ILE A 329 -27.49 -16.57 -15.41
C ILE A 329 -27.35 -18.09 -15.52
N ASN A 330 -26.38 -18.53 -16.33
CA ASN A 330 -25.99 -19.94 -16.38
C ASN A 330 -24.98 -20.25 -15.26
N SER A 331 -25.10 -21.41 -14.60
CA SER A 331 -24.18 -21.81 -13.53
C SER A 331 -23.74 -23.27 -13.65
N LYS A 332 -22.47 -23.56 -13.35
CA LYS A 332 -21.90 -24.91 -13.29
C LYS A 332 -21.23 -25.15 -11.94
N LEU A 333 -21.58 -26.24 -11.27
CA LEU A 333 -20.96 -26.66 -10.01
C LEU A 333 -19.58 -27.28 -10.28
N ASN A 334 -18.59 -26.83 -9.51
CA ASN A 334 -17.24 -27.38 -9.49
C ASN A 334 -16.92 -27.85 -8.08
N VAL A 335 -16.95 -29.16 -7.88
CA VAL A 335 -16.79 -29.76 -6.56
C VAL A 335 -15.33 -30.14 -6.31
N LYS A 336 -14.79 -29.71 -5.18
CA LYS A 336 -13.41 -30.02 -4.75
C LYS A 336 -13.42 -31.14 -3.70
N PRO A 337 -12.49 -32.12 -3.79
CA PRO A 337 -12.41 -33.21 -2.82
C PRO A 337 -11.94 -32.73 -1.44
N GLN A 338 -12.51 -33.34 -0.40
CA GLN A 338 -12.28 -33.02 1.02
C GLN A 338 -10.88 -33.46 1.52
N SER A 339 -10.16 -34.30 0.77
CA SER A 339 -8.89 -34.93 1.16
C SER A 339 -7.66 -34.01 1.27
N ASN A 340 -7.82 -32.69 1.10
CA ASN A 340 -6.80 -31.69 1.47
C ASN A 340 -7.01 -31.11 2.89
N LEU A 341 -7.97 -31.65 3.66
CA LEU A 341 -8.23 -31.31 5.05
C LEU A 341 -8.22 -32.58 5.88
N VAL A 342 -7.02 -33.09 6.16
CA VAL A 342 -6.86 -34.13 7.20
C VAL A 342 -6.93 -33.44 8.55
N VAL A 343 -8.15 -33.32 9.08
CA VAL A 343 -8.35 -33.24 10.53
C VAL A 343 -8.09 -34.65 11.05
N LYS A 344 -6.84 -34.92 11.46
CA LYS A 344 -6.58 -36.04 12.37
C LYS A 344 -6.90 -35.54 13.78
N GLY A 345 -8.15 -35.75 14.18
CA GLY A 345 -8.48 -35.81 15.60
C GLY A 345 -8.16 -37.21 16.11
N ASP A 346 -7.27 -37.26 17.09
CA ASP A 346 -7.42 -38.06 18.31
C ASP A 346 -7.05 -37.15 19.49
#